data_AF-B5W5V8-F1
#
_entry.id   AF-B5W5V8-F1
#
_cell.length_a   1.000
_cell.length_b   1.000
_cell.length_c   1.000
_cell.angle_alpha   90.00
_cell.angle_beta   90.00
_cell.angle_gamma   90.00
#
_symmetry.space_group_name_H-M   'P 1'
#
loop_
_entity.id
_entity.type
_entity.pdbx_description
1 polymer ?
#
loop_
_entity_poly.entity_id
_entity_poly.type
_entity_poly.pdbx_seq_one_letter_code
_entity_poly.pdbx_strand_id
1 'polypeptide(L)'
;MARIFISAGHGGFENGVRDPGIVAGGTTEAQEMIRIRDILLSELRSRGVQALAVPDDLSQVQTIDWINTYSHRGDVAIELHMGGSPNPSNRGVTVFHIAYNSQRKKDAELILWSLLRRVPQFPSRGAKPDTETGLGHLIFCRWIAIPSLYIEIGYLTNPNDRNILQSRRADIATGLADGLVAWVKSEHINPTPPLPPGNRVYGSIGIRINGQVYGERGLLVNGNSYIPIDLVDRLGIDLTQLARVIRIRYNNIVYIKAIDLRNFGIAVSWDNPNRTVVLRSISRLYNDQIDRIMGGGYTTEVQMIVFLKSENPDAPNQFPEIAKLYRREAMVEGVNYDVAFCQMCLETDFLKFGGIVKPSDYNFAGLGTVGGSSEIAAFATTEEGVRAHIQHLKAYATHEPIVQEIVDPRFDYITRGVAPSVFSLGGRWSDDPQYGDRIVALVRRLYEMSGLL
;
A
#
# COMPACT_ATOMS: atom_id res chain seq x y z
N MET A 1 1.43 -32.94 3.60
CA MET A 1 1.91 -31.85 4.46
C MET A 1 1.80 -30.57 3.66
N ALA A 2 1.33 -29.47 4.25
CA ALA A 2 1.35 -28.19 3.54
C ALA A 2 2.79 -27.78 3.18
N ARG A 3 2.91 -27.09 2.06
CA ARG A 3 4.14 -26.58 1.51
C ARG A 3 4.18 -25.07 1.63
N ILE A 4 5.38 -24.52 1.72
CA ILE A 4 5.61 -23.07 1.74
C ILE A 4 6.19 -22.65 0.39
N PHE A 5 5.51 -21.76 -0.31
CA PHE A 5 6.00 -21.11 -1.51
C PHE A 5 6.77 -19.86 -1.10
N ILE A 6 8.03 -19.73 -1.51
CA ILE A 6 8.88 -18.60 -1.13
C ILE A 6 9.39 -17.91 -2.40
N SER A 7 8.87 -16.71 -2.63
CA SER A 7 9.33 -15.79 -3.66
C SER A 7 10.34 -14.81 -3.09
N ALA A 8 11.37 -14.50 -3.87
CA ALA A 8 12.22 -13.34 -3.64
C ALA A 8 11.73 -12.26 -4.62
N GLY A 9 11.35 -11.09 -4.10
CA GLY A 9 10.85 -9.99 -4.90
C GLY A 9 11.87 -9.52 -5.94
N HIS A 10 11.37 -9.05 -7.08
CA HIS A 10 12.17 -8.62 -8.23
C HIS A 10 13.02 -9.77 -8.81
N GLY A 11 14.09 -9.46 -9.55
CA GLY A 11 15.00 -10.44 -10.17
C GLY A 11 14.50 -11.01 -11.50
N GLY A 12 13.19 -10.99 -11.72
CA GLY A 12 12.54 -11.41 -12.95
C GLY A 12 12.76 -10.46 -14.12
N PHE A 13 12.28 -10.87 -15.30
CA PHE A 13 12.28 -10.02 -16.49
C PHE A 13 10.93 -9.33 -16.69
N GLU A 14 10.96 -8.00 -16.79
CA GLU A 14 9.84 -7.18 -17.20
C GLU A 14 10.17 -6.49 -18.52
N ASN A 15 9.37 -6.76 -19.56
CA ASN A 15 9.61 -6.25 -20.92
C ASN A 15 11.03 -6.53 -21.45
N GLY A 16 11.61 -7.68 -21.09
CA GLY A 16 12.96 -8.08 -21.49
C GLY A 16 14.10 -7.47 -20.69
N VAL A 17 13.81 -6.63 -19.69
CA VAL A 17 14.79 -6.04 -18.77
C VAL A 17 14.67 -6.73 -17.42
N ARG A 18 15.81 -7.07 -16.82
CA ARG A 18 15.84 -7.64 -15.47
C ARG A 18 15.51 -6.54 -14.46
N ASP A 19 14.51 -6.77 -13.62
CA ASP A 19 14.13 -5.85 -12.55
C ASP A 19 15.06 -6.07 -11.33
N PRO A 20 15.91 -5.11 -10.96
CA PRO A 20 16.79 -5.25 -9.80
C PRO A 20 16.08 -4.98 -8.47
N GLY A 21 14.87 -4.41 -8.50
CA GLY A 21 14.24 -3.74 -7.35
C GLY A 21 15.04 -2.51 -6.91
N ILE A 22 15.04 -2.22 -5.62
CA ILE A 22 15.83 -1.11 -5.08
C ILE A 22 17.34 -1.38 -5.26
N VAL A 23 18.08 -0.36 -5.69
CA VAL A 23 19.54 -0.40 -5.83
C VAL A 23 20.18 0.57 -4.84
N ALA A 24 20.94 0.05 -3.88
CA ALA A 24 21.68 0.88 -2.93
C ALA A 24 22.87 0.14 -2.32
N GLY A 25 23.95 0.87 -2.00
CA GLY A 25 25.09 0.29 -1.29
C GLY A 25 25.86 -0.79 -2.05
N GLY A 26 25.87 -0.73 -3.38
CA GLY A 26 26.56 -1.71 -4.24
C GLY A 26 25.87 -3.07 -4.33
N THR A 27 24.61 -3.17 -3.93
CA THR A 27 23.78 -4.38 -4.06
C THR A 27 22.38 -4.01 -4.57
N THR A 28 21.57 -5.01 -4.87
CA THR A 28 20.16 -4.83 -5.25
C THR A 28 19.24 -5.62 -4.34
N GLU A 29 17.99 -5.18 -4.23
CA GLU A 29 16.94 -5.88 -3.48
C GLU A 29 16.82 -7.34 -3.94
N ALA A 30 16.71 -7.57 -5.25
CA ALA A 30 16.62 -8.91 -5.82
C ALA A 30 17.76 -9.83 -5.33
N GLN A 31 19.01 -9.35 -5.37
CA GLN A 31 20.17 -10.13 -4.93
C GLN A 31 20.11 -10.48 -3.45
N GLU A 32 19.70 -9.54 -2.61
CA GLU A 32 19.63 -9.77 -1.16
C GLU A 32 18.48 -10.71 -0.78
N MET A 33 17.32 -10.57 -1.43
CA MET A 33 16.15 -11.42 -1.18
C MET A 33 16.38 -12.87 -1.63
N ILE A 34 17.02 -13.07 -2.79
CA ILE A 34 17.43 -14.41 -3.26
C ILE A 34 18.35 -15.09 -2.25
N ARG A 35 19.38 -14.39 -1.76
CA ARG A 35 20.32 -14.96 -0.76
C ARG A 35 19.62 -15.36 0.53
N ILE A 36 18.68 -14.55 1.03
CA ILE A 36 17.94 -14.87 2.25
C ILE A 36 16.98 -16.04 2.02
N ARG A 37 16.25 -16.06 0.90
CA ARG A 37 15.37 -17.17 0.52
C ARG A 37 16.12 -18.49 0.50
N ASP A 38 17.30 -18.54 -0.11
CA ASP A 38 18.03 -19.80 -0.30
C ASP A 38 18.51 -20.39 1.04
N ILE A 39 18.90 -19.52 1.98
CA ILE A 39 19.20 -19.93 3.37
C ILE A 39 17.92 -20.39 4.07
N LEU A 40 16.81 -19.66 3.92
CA LEU A 40 15.51 -20.01 4.51
C LEU A 40 14.99 -21.36 4.01
N LEU A 41 15.14 -21.68 2.72
CA LEU A 41 14.79 -22.97 2.15
C LEU A 41 15.59 -24.11 2.79
N SER A 42 16.89 -23.89 3.02
CA SER A 42 17.76 -24.85 3.69
C SER A 42 17.36 -25.06 5.16
N GLU A 43 17.01 -23.98 5.86
CA GLU A 43 16.56 -24.00 7.25
C GLU A 43 15.19 -24.68 7.42
N LEU A 44 14.24 -24.46 6.51
CA LEU A 44 12.96 -25.17 6.54
C LEU A 44 13.12 -26.66 6.25
N ARG A 45 14.01 -27.01 5.32
CA ARG A 45 14.32 -28.40 4.97
C ARG A 45 14.95 -29.15 6.13
N SER A 46 15.88 -28.53 6.87
CA SER A 46 16.51 -29.14 8.06
C SER A 46 15.49 -29.46 9.16
N ARG A 47 14.38 -28.72 9.20
CA ARG A 47 13.24 -28.90 10.12
C ARG A 47 12.15 -29.85 9.59
N GLY A 48 12.38 -30.50 8.45
CA GLY A 48 11.42 -31.42 7.83
C GLY A 48 10.19 -30.73 7.22
N VAL A 49 10.25 -29.43 6.95
CA VAL A 49 9.16 -28.68 6.31
C VAL A 49 9.41 -28.54 4.81
N GLN A 50 8.40 -28.86 4.00
CA GLN A 50 8.50 -28.73 2.55
C GLN A 50 8.35 -27.27 2.14
N ALA A 51 9.33 -26.75 1.41
CA ALA A 51 9.30 -25.40 0.86
C ALA A 51 9.80 -25.40 -0.59
N LEU A 52 9.22 -24.54 -1.43
CA LEU A 52 9.55 -24.38 -2.83
C LEU A 52 10.05 -22.97 -3.09
N ALA A 53 11.19 -22.86 -3.78
CA ALA A 53 11.62 -21.61 -4.39
C ALA A 53 10.73 -21.32 -5.61
N VAL A 54 10.16 -20.12 -5.68
CA VAL A 54 9.59 -19.63 -6.93
C VAL A 54 10.75 -19.25 -7.88
N PRO A 55 10.68 -19.51 -9.20
CA PRO A 55 11.76 -19.17 -10.12
C PRO A 55 12.08 -17.67 -10.17
N ASP A 56 13.38 -17.35 -10.24
CA ASP A 56 13.92 -15.99 -10.16
C ASP A 56 13.77 -15.14 -11.42
N ASP A 57 13.35 -15.75 -12.53
CA ASP A 57 13.24 -15.11 -13.84
C ASP A 57 11.82 -14.64 -14.18
N LEU A 58 10.85 -14.92 -13.30
CA LEU A 58 9.44 -14.56 -13.46
C LEU A 58 9.17 -13.11 -13.05
N SER A 59 8.37 -12.39 -13.85
CA SER A 59 7.78 -11.12 -13.43
C SER A 59 6.82 -11.32 -12.24
N GLN A 60 6.41 -10.24 -11.58
CA GLN A 60 5.49 -10.33 -10.43
C GLN A 60 4.18 -11.08 -10.77
N VAL A 61 3.61 -10.82 -11.95
CA VAL A 61 2.38 -11.50 -12.41
C VAL A 61 2.64 -12.99 -12.66
N GLN A 62 3.76 -13.32 -13.30
CA GLN A 62 4.15 -14.71 -13.59
C GLN A 62 4.44 -15.50 -12.30
N THR A 63 5.06 -14.88 -11.29
CA THR A 63 5.25 -15.44 -9.95
C THR A 63 3.92 -15.83 -9.32
N ILE A 64 2.93 -14.93 -9.36
CA ILE A 64 1.58 -15.20 -8.84
C ILE A 64 0.92 -16.36 -9.60
N ASP A 65 1.03 -16.37 -10.93
CA ASP A 65 0.46 -17.45 -11.76
C ASP A 65 1.12 -18.80 -11.49
N TRP A 66 2.44 -18.81 -11.30
CA TRP A 66 3.19 -20.00 -10.94
C TRP A 66 2.72 -20.55 -9.58
N ILE A 67 2.66 -19.71 -8.54
CA ILE A 67 2.17 -20.12 -7.22
C ILE A 67 0.74 -20.67 -7.32
N ASN A 68 -0.16 -19.96 -8.01
CA ASN A 68 -1.55 -20.39 -8.16
C ASN A 68 -1.70 -21.70 -8.94
N THR A 69 -0.83 -21.96 -9.91
CA THR A 69 -0.82 -23.19 -10.72
C THR A 69 -0.38 -24.40 -9.91
N TYR A 70 0.64 -24.23 -9.04
CA TYR A 70 1.27 -25.36 -8.35
C TYR A 70 0.79 -25.55 -6.91
N SER A 71 0.07 -24.59 -6.33
CA SER A 71 -0.41 -24.67 -4.95
C SER A 71 -1.64 -25.57 -4.79
N HIS A 72 -1.76 -26.13 -3.58
CA HIS A 72 -2.92 -26.90 -3.15
C HIS A 72 -3.47 -26.33 -1.85
N ARG A 73 -4.64 -26.81 -1.44
CA ARG A 73 -5.25 -26.43 -0.18
C ARG A 73 -4.31 -26.72 1.00
N GLY A 74 -4.15 -25.73 1.87
CA GLY A 74 -3.31 -25.82 3.07
C GLY A 74 -1.91 -25.26 2.88
N ASP A 75 -1.44 -25.11 1.63
CA ASP A 75 -0.19 -24.43 1.33
C ASP A 75 -0.27 -22.94 1.70
N VAL A 76 0.89 -22.31 1.92
CA VAL A 76 1.03 -20.87 2.17
C VAL A 76 2.12 -20.28 1.27
N ALA A 77 2.05 -18.98 1.01
CA ALA A 77 3.03 -18.26 0.19
C ALA A 77 3.59 -17.03 0.91
N ILE A 78 4.87 -16.74 0.71
CA ILE A 78 5.47 -15.47 1.11
C ILE A 78 6.30 -14.87 -0.03
N GLU A 79 6.41 -13.55 -0.05
CA GLU A 79 7.35 -12.83 -0.88
C GLU A 79 8.26 -11.97 0.00
N LEU A 80 9.56 -12.07 -0.22
CA LEU A 80 10.56 -11.29 0.51
C LEU A 80 10.92 -10.04 -0.30
N HIS A 81 10.92 -8.89 0.36
CA HIS A 81 11.24 -7.58 -0.21
C HIS A 81 12.07 -6.73 0.75
N MET A 82 12.58 -5.61 0.26
CA MET A 82 13.10 -4.51 1.05
C MET A 82 12.48 -3.18 0.64
N GLY A 83 12.28 -2.31 1.62
CA GLY A 83 11.84 -0.95 1.36
C GLY A 83 12.92 -0.12 0.66
N GLY A 84 12.49 0.80 -0.19
CA GLY A 84 13.27 1.92 -0.68
C GLY A 84 12.66 3.23 -0.21
N SER A 85 13.50 4.17 0.20
CA SER A 85 13.03 5.49 0.63
C SER A 85 14.08 6.56 0.28
N PRO A 86 13.65 7.71 -0.28
CA PRO A 86 14.52 8.88 -0.44
C PRO A 86 15.05 9.41 0.88
N ASN A 87 14.29 9.25 1.98
CA ASN A 87 14.77 9.48 3.34
C ASN A 87 15.58 8.24 3.81
N PRO A 88 16.91 8.32 3.92
CA PRO A 88 17.75 7.18 4.29
C PRO A 88 17.63 6.83 5.78
N SER A 89 16.93 7.63 6.59
CA SER A 89 16.66 7.34 8.01
C SER A 89 15.53 6.32 8.19
N ASN A 90 14.66 6.15 7.18
CA ASN A 90 13.58 5.17 7.22
C ASN A 90 14.14 3.76 7.31
N ARG A 91 13.67 3.00 8.30
CA ARG A 91 14.20 1.68 8.62
C ARG A 91 13.18 0.84 9.40
N GLY A 92 13.42 -0.46 9.46
CA GLY A 92 12.62 -1.42 10.21
C GLY A 92 11.74 -2.32 9.34
N VAL A 93 11.26 -3.40 9.95
CA VAL A 93 10.58 -4.51 9.28
C VAL A 93 9.07 -4.36 9.38
N THR A 94 8.37 -4.65 8.29
CA THR A 94 6.90 -4.81 8.28
C THR A 94 6.50 -6.07 7.52
N VAL A 95 5.34 -6.61 7.86
CA VAL A 95 4.73 -7.72 7.13
C VAL A 95 3.34 -7.28 6.70
N PHE A 96 3.14 -7.20 5.39
CA PHE A 96 1.87 -6.84 4.79
C PHE A 96 0.97 -8.06 4.60
N HIS A 97 -0.32 -7.85 4.83
CA HIS A 97 -1.38 -8.83 4.62
C HIS A 97 -2.55 -8.20 3.88
N ILE A 98 -3.42 -9.00 3.29
CA ILE A 98 -4.63 -8.47 2.67
C ILE A 98 -5.54 -7.78 3.70
N ALA A 99 -6.04 -6.58 3.36
CA ALA A 99 -6.93 -5.81 4.21
C ALA A 99 -8.21 -6.57 4.59
N TYR A 100 -8.78 -6.24 5.77
CA TYR A 100 -9.99 -6.85 6.33
C TYR A 100 -9.95 -8.38 6.52
N ASN A 101 -8.75 -8.97 6.59
CA ASN A 101 -8.56 -10.37 6.91
C ASN A 101 -7.84 -10.51 8.25
N SER A 102 -8.62 -10.72 9.32
CA SER A 102 -8.10 -10.80 10.69
C SER A 102 -7.21 -12.00 10.94
N GLN A 103 -7.38 -13.09 10.19
CA GLN A 103 -6.48 -14.24 10.26
C GLN A 103 -5.12 -13.88 9.67
N ARG A 104 -5.07 -13.32 8.44
CA ARG A 104 -3.79 -12.95 7.83
C ARG A 104 -3.05 -11.86 8.59
N LYS A 105 -3.76 -10.98 9.29
CA LYS A 105 -3.14 -10.05 10.25
C LYS A 105 -2.36 -10.80 11.35
N LYS A 106 -2.98 -11.80 11.99
CA LYS A 106 -2.33 -12.60 13.03
C LYS A 106 -1.13 -13.38 12.50
N ASP A 107 -1.23 -13.89 11.28
CA ASP A 107 -0.12 -14.62 10.65
C ASP A 107 1.04 -13.66 10.33
N ALA A 108 0.75 -12.44 9.85
CA ALA A 108 1.74 -11.39 9.65
C ALA A 108 2.44 -11.00 10.97
N GLU A 109 1.68 -10.81 12.05
CA GLU A 109 2.23 -10.54 13.39
C GLU A 109 3.14 -11.69 13.86
N LEU A 110 2.72 -12.94 13.67
CA LEU A 110 3.51 -14.12 14.02
C LEU A 110 4.86 -14.15 13.29
N ILE A 111 4.88 -13.91 11.99
CA ILE A 111 6.12 -13.83 11.19
C ILE A 111 7.00 -12.68 11.69
N LEU A 112 6.42 -11.50 11.84
CA LEU A 112 7.15 -10.30 12.29
C LEU A 112 7.82 -10.51 13.64
N TRP A 113 7.08 -10.98 14.65
CA TRP A 113 7.63 -11.20 15.99
C TRP A 113 8.66 -12.32 16.02
N SER A 114 8.49 -13.37 15.21
CA SER A 114 9.47 -14.46 15.12
C SER A 114 10.80 -13.98 14.54
N LEU A 115 10.75 -13.13 13.52
CA LEU A 115 11.93 -12.48 12.94
C LEU A 115 12.59 -11.53 13.94
N LEU A 116 11.84 -10.60 14.54
CA LEU A 116 12.38 -9.59 15.46
C LEU A 116 12.94 -10.20 16.75
N ARG A 117 12.42 -11.34 17.20
CA ARG A 117 13.00 -12.09 18.34
C ARG A 117 14.42 -12.58 18.04
N ARG A 118 14.71 -12.93 16.78
CA ARG A 118 16.05 -13.37 16.34
C ARG A 118 16.95 -12.19 16.01
N VAL A 119 16.38 -11.11 15.46
CA VAL A 119 17.12 -9.94 14.99
C VAL A 119 16.50 -8.66 15.58
N PRO A 120 16.65 -8.41 16.89
CA PRO A 120 16.03 -7.27 17.57
C PRO A 120 16.63 -5.91 17.16
N GLN A 121 17.71 -5.90 16.38
CA GLN A 121 18.33 -4.68 15.85
C GLN A 121 17.48 -3.99 14.78
N PHE A 122 16.52 -4.70 14.19
CA PHE A 122 15.50 -4.11 13.34
C PHE A 122 14.40 -3.47 14.19
N PRO A 123 14.04 -2.20 13.95
CA PRO A 123 12.80 -1.65 14.48
C PRO A 123 11.58 -2.38 13.90
N SER A 124 10.52 -2.50 14.69
CA SER A 124 9.22 -2.97 14.20
C SER A 124 8.45 -1.82 13.56
N ARG A 125 7.89 -2.05 12.37
CA ARG A 125 6.87 -1.19 11.75
C ARG A 125 5.48 -1.82 11.78
N GLY A 126 5.33 -2.93 12.50
CA GLY A 126 4.06 -3.64 12.67
C GLY A 126 3.64 -4.49 11.47
N ALA A 127 2.59 -5.28 11.68
CA ALA A 127 1.86 -5.94 10.60
C ALA A 127 0.82 -4.97 10.04
N LYS A 128 0.86 -4.74 8.73
CA LYS A 128 0.04 -3.71 8.07
C LYS A 128 -0.87 -4.31 7.00
N PRO A 129 -2.08 -3.77 6.78
CA PRO A 129 -2.86 -4.15 5.62
C PRO A 129 -2.17 -3.63 4.34
N ASP A 130 -2.34 -4.35 3.23
CA ASP A 130 -1.79 -4.00 1.92
C ASP A 130 -2.27 -2.64 1.41
N THR A 131 -3.39 -2.14 1.94
CA THR A 131 -3.93 -0.80 1.68
C THR A 131 -3.07 0.34 2.26
N GLU A 132 -2.11 0.04 3.14
CA GLU A 132 -1.14 1.01 3.68
C GLU A 132 0.17 1.09 2.89
N THR A 133 0.31 0.34 1.80
CA THR A 133 1.45 0.49 0.89
C THR A 133 1.36 1.78 0.07
N GLY A 134 2.47 2.18 -0.56
CA GLY A 134 2.52 3.39 -1.39
C GLY A 134 1.47 3.42 -2.51
N LEU A 135 1.10 2.27 -3.08
CA LEU A 135 0.06 2.16 -4.12
C LEU A 135 -1.32 1.76 -3.55
N GLY A 136 -1.45 1.62 -2.23
CA GLY A 136 -2.69 1.24 -1.57
C GLY A 136 -3.19 -0.18 -1.89
N HIS A 137 -2.32 -1.04 -2.42
CA HIS A 137 -2.58 -2.45 -2.66
C HIS A 137 -1.30 -3.24 -2.94
N LEU A 138 -1.33 -4.55 -2.66
CA LEU A 138 -0.29 -5.49 -3.07
C LEU A 138 -0.92 -6.66 -3.82
N ILE A 139 -0.54 -6.84 -5.08
CA ILE A 139 -1.09 -7.93 -5.89
C ILE A 139 -0.67 -9.32 -5.36
N PHE A 140 0.48 -9.46 -4.70
CA PHE A 140 0.87 -10.71 -4.04
C PHE A 140 -0.12 -11.13 -2.93
N CYS A 141 -0.63 -10.15 -2.17
CA CYS A 141 -1.65 -10.36 -1.14
C CYS A 141 -3.04 -10.59 -1.74
N ARG A 142 -3.35 -9.95 -2.87
CA ARG A 142 -4.70 -9.97 -3.46
C ARG A 142 -4.92 -11.06 -4.50
N TRP A 143 -3.91 -11.45 -5.26
CA TRP A 143 -4.07 -12.33 -6.43
C TRP A 143 -3.61 -13.77 -6.19
N ILE A 144 -2.96 -14.06 -5.07
CA ILE A 144 -2.68 -15.44 -4.67
C ILE A 144 -3.95 -16.09 -4.10
N ALA A 145 -4.22 -17.32 -4.53
CA ALA A 145 -5.41 -18.08 -4.17
C ALA A 145 -5.31 -18.72 -2.77
N ILE A 146 -4.09 -19.08 -2.36
CA ILE A 146 -3.77 -19.59 -1.02
C ILE A 146 -3.42 -18.45 -0.05
N PRO A 147 -3.36 -18.68 1.27
CA PRO A 147 -2.86 -17.68 2.20
C PRO A 147 -1.48 -17.15 1.82
N SER A 148 -1.34 -15.82 1.77
CA SER A 148 -0.09 -15.16 1.41
C SER A 148 0.24 -13.95 2.27
N LEU A 149 1.54 -13.67 2.43
CA LEU A 149 2.08 -12.48 3.09
C LEU A 149 3.20 -11.88 2.25
N TYR A 150 3.34 -10.56 2.32
CA TYR A 150 4.46 -9.82 1.73
C TYR A 150 5.34 -9.29 2.87
N ILE A 151 6.62 -9.62 2.86
CA ILE A 151 7.53 -9.36 3.99
C ILE A 151 8.57 -8.34 3.55
N GLU A 152 8.56 -7.15 4.13
CA GLU A 152 9.55 -6.11 3.88
C GLU A 152 10.60 -6.11 5.00
N ILE A 153 11.79 -6.64 4.71
CA ILE A 153 12.87 -6.85 5.67
C ILE A 153 13.77 -5.61 5.76
N GLY A 154 13.24 -4.53 6.33
CA GLY A 154 13.99 -3.28 6.46
C GLY A 154 14.04 -2.47 5.17
N TYR A 155 14.85 -1.40 5.18
CA TYR A 155 15.07 -0.55 4.01
C TYR A 155 16.47 -0.74 3.44
N LEU A 156 16.59 -1.04 2.15
CA LEU A 156 17.90 -1.19 1.51
C LEU A 156 18.65 0.15 1.43
N THR A 157 17.93 1.27 1.33
CA THR A 157 18.50 2.62 1.34
C THR A 157 19.05 3.04 2.70
N ASN A 158 18.62 2.41 3.80
CA ASN A 158 19.15 2.67 5.14
C ASN A 158 20.44 1.87 5.41
N PRO A 159 21.57 2.52 5.72
CA PRO A 159 22.84 1.83 5.93
C PRO A 159 22.83 0.82 7.10
N ASN A 160 22.09 1.09 8.18
CA ASN A 160 22.05 0.21 9.35
C ASN A 160 21.27 -1.07 9.04
N ASP A 161 20.09 -0.95 8.44
CA ASP A 161 19.29 -2.09 8.02
C ASP A 161 20.02 -2.94 6.99
N ARG A 162 20.68 -2.30 6.00
CA ARG A 162 21.53 -2.99 5.02
C ARG A 162 22.66 -3.78 5.70
N ASN A 163 23.34 -3.19 6.68
CA ASN A 163 24.39 -3.88 7.42
C ASN A 163 23.84 -5.07 8.22
N ILE A 164 22.70 -4.92 8.89
CA ILE A 164 22.04 -6.02 9.61
C ILE A 164 21.68 -7.13 8.63
N LEU A 165 21.02 -6.79 7.52
CA LEU A 165 20.63 -7.71 6.47
C LEU A 165 21.81 -8.56 6.00
N GLN A 166 22.94 -7.91 5.66
CA GLN A 166 24.10 -8.57 5.09
C GLN A 166 24.88 -9.40 6.12
N SER A 167 24.99 -8.93 7.36
CA SER A 167 25.77 -9.60 8.42
C SER A 167 24.98 -10.67 9.19
N ARG A 168 23.63 -10.65 9.15
CA ARG A 168 22.75 -11.52 9.95
C ARG A 168 21.79 -12.38 9.11
N ARG A 169 22.10 -12.65 7.84
CA ARG A 169 21.21 -13.44 6.94
C ARG A 169 20.74 -14.77 7.54
N ALA A 170 21.63 -15.49 8.22
CA ALA A 170 21.29 -16.76 8.87
C ALA A 170 20.27 -16.59 10.02
N ASP A 171 20.40 -15.54 10.82
CA ASP A 171 19.44 -15.26 11.90
C ASP A 171 18.09 -14.79 11.33
N ILE A 172 18.11 -14.00 10.26
CA ILE A 172 16.89 -13.60 9.53
C ILE A 172 16.16 -14.83 9.03
N ALA A 173 16.85 -15.72 8.31
CA ALA A 173 16.28 -16.97 7.81
C ALA A 173 15.76 -17.86 8.95
N THR A 174 16.48 -17.96 10.06
CA THR A 174 16.04 -18.70 11.26
C THR A 174 14.76 -18.11 11.86
N GLY A 175 14.67 -16.78 11.97
CA GLY A 175 13.49 -16.10 12.50
C GLY A 175 12.26 -16.23 11.60
N LEU A 176 12.46 -16.14 10.28
CA LEU A 176 11.42 -16.41 9.29
C LEU A 176 10.97 -17.88 9.36
N ALA A 177 11.90 -18.83 9.46
CA ALA A 177 11.59 -20.25 9.60
C ALA A 177 10.80 -20.56 10.88
N ASP A 178 11.17 -19.94 12.03
CA ASP A 178 10.42 -20.07 13.29
C ASP A 178 8.95 -19.68 13.09
N GLY A 179 8.70 -18.53 12.46
CA GLY A 179 7.36 -18.02 12.19
C GLY A 179 6.59 -18.88 11.19
N LEU A 180 7.22 -19.26 10.08
CA LEU A 180 6.60 -20.06 9.02
C LEU A 180 6.20 -21.46 9.50
N VAL A 181 7.05 -22.11 10.30
CA VAL A 181 6.74 -23.41 10.90
C VAL A 181 5.53 -23.31 11.83
N ALA A 182 5.44 -22.24 12.62
CA ALA A 182 4.30 -22.00 13.50
C ALA A 182 3.02 -21.69 12.70
N TRP A 183 3.11 -20.88 11.65
CA TRP A 183 2.00 -20.54 10.78
C TRP A 183 1.44 -21.76 10.04
N VAL A 184 2.31 -22.56 9.41
CA VAL A 184 1.86 -23.78 8.74
C VAL A 184 1.17 -24.72 9.72
N LYS A 185 1.68 -24.88 10.95
CA LYS A 185 1.02 -25.70 11.97
C LYS A 185 -0.37 -25.15 12.36
N SER A 186 -0.54 -23.85 12.49
CA SER A 186 -1.85 -23.26 12.85
C SER A 186 -2.90 -23.45 11.74
N GLU A 187 -2.50 -23.41 10.47
CA GLU A 187 -3.39 -23.71 9.34
C GLU A 187 -3.89 -25.17 9.37
N HIS A 188 -3.09 -26.11 9.87
CA HIS A 188 -3.50 -27.51 10.00
C HIS A 188 -4.42 -27.79 11.20
N ILE A 189 -4.40 -26.95 12.25
CA ILE A 189 -5.25 -27.10 13.45
C ILE A 189 -6.70 -26.65 13.18
N ASN A 190 -6.95 -25.93 12.08
CA ASN A 190 -8.31 -25.66 11.59
C ASN A 190 -8.67 -26.59 10.42
N PRO A 191 -8.83 -27.92 10.62
CA PRO A 191 -9.35 -28.79 9.59
C PRO A 191 -10.82 -28.42 9.39
N THR A 192 -11.12 -27.75 8.29
CA THR A 192 -12.39 -28.03 7.61
C THR A 192 -12.56 -29.55 7.55
N PRO A 193 -13.69 -30.11 7.99
CA PRO A 193 -13.92 -31.56 7.99
C PRO A 193 -13.56 -32.17 6.64
N PRO A 194 -13.10 -33.43 6.58
CA PRO A 194 -12.81 -34.10 5.33
C PRO A 194 -14.09 -34.14 4.50
N LEU A 195 -14.19 -33.22 3.55
CA LEU A 195 -15.26 -33.21 2.57
C LEU A 195 -14.92 -34.26 1.52
N PRO A 196 -15.91 -35.02 1.03
CA PRO A 196 -15.68 -35.93 -0.09
C PRO A 196 -15.04 -35.16 -1.26
N PRO A 197 -14.08 -35.76 -1.97
CA PRO A 197 -13.39 -35.10 -3.07
C PRO A 197 -14.42 -34.58 -4.09
N GLY A 198 -14.45 -33.26 -4.28
CA GLY A 198 -15.39 -32.56 -5.17
C GLY A 198 -16.27 -31.52 -4.49
N ASN A 199 -16.59 -31.66 -3.20
CA ASN A 199 -17.43 -30.68 -2.49
C ASN A 199 -16.55 -29.71 -1.70
N ARG A 200 -16.19 -28.58 -2.31
CA ARG A 200 -15.70 -27.43 -1.53
C ARG A 200 -16.84 -26.99 -0.61
N VAL A 201 -16.54 -26.60 0.63
CA VAL A 201 -17.53 -25.92 1.50
C VAL A 201 -16.85 -24.68 2.03
N TYR A 202 -17.44 -23.53 1.68
CA TYR A 202 -16.98 -22.23 2.15
C TYR A 202 -17.89 -21.75 3.26
N GLY A 203 -17.31 -21.05 4.24
CA GLY A 203 -18.09 -20.43 5.31
C GLY A 203 -19.00 -19.36 4.72
N SER A 204 -20.27 -19.32 5.12
CA SER A 204 -21.19 -18.31 4.61
C SER A 204 -21.17 -17.05 5.46
N ILE A 205 -21.18 -15.87 4.83
CA ILE A 205 -21.12 -14.56 5.49
C ILE A 205 -22.33 -13.70 5.15
N GLY A 206 -22.68 -12.76 6.02
CA GLY A 206 -23.65 -11.72 5.70
C GLY A 206 -23.07 -10.68 4.73
N ILE A 207 -23.95 -10.00 3.99
CA ILE A 207 -23.59 -8.84 3.17
C ILE A 207 -24.50 -7.68 3.59
N ARG A 208 -23.91 -6.54 3.93
CA ARG A 208 -24.62 -5.29 4.14
C ARG A 208 -24.15 -4.24 3.16
N ILE A 209 -25.08 -3.46 2.64
CA ILE A 209 -24.82 -2.40 1.67
C ILE A 209 -25.55 -1.15 2.14
N ASN A 210 -24.82 -0.06 2.35
CA ASN A 210 -25.36 1.22 2.80
C ASN A 210 -26.26 1.07 4.05
N GLY A 211 -25.84 0.21 4.99
CA GLY A 211 -26.57 -0.09 6.21
C GLY A 211 -27.70 -1.12 6.07
N GLN A 212 -28.11 -1.51 4.86
CA GLN A 212 -29.17 -2.50 4.63
C GLN A 212 -28.62 -3.91 4.41
N VAL A 213 -29.40 -4.94 4.75
CA VAL A 213 -29.05 -6.34 4.46
C VAL A 213 -29.37 -6.64 2.99
N TYR A 214 -28.43 -7.25 2.25
CA TYR A 214 -28.59 -7.51 0.81
C TYR A 214 -29.47 -8.73 0.49
N GLY A 215 -29.67 -9.64 1.45
CA GLY A 215 -30.50 -10.83 1.31
C GLY A 215 -29.72 -12.07 0.89
N GLU A 216 -28.95 -11.99 -0.20
CA GLU A 216 -28.01 -13.05 -0.58
C GLU A 216 -26.77 -13.07 0.33
N ARG A 217 -26.19 -14.26 0.50
CA ARG A 217 -25.03 -14.49 1.36
C ARG A 217 -23.74 -14.52 0.55
N GLY A 218 -22.67 -13.99 1.15
CA GLY A 218 -21.33 -14.11 0.62
C GLY A 218 -20.62 -15.38 1.08
N LEU A 219 -19.37 -15.53 0.65
CA LEU A 219 -18.47 -16.60 1.07
C LEU A 219 -17.26 -16.06 1.84
N LEU A 220 -16.76 -16.86 2.77
CA LEU A 220 -15.49 -16.66 3.44
C LEU A 220 -14.50 -17.69 2.90
N VAL A 221 -13.49 -17.22 2.18
CA VAL A 221 -12.50 -18.06 1.50
C VAL A 221 -11.12 -17.64 1.95
N ASN A 222 -10.42 -18.49 2.71
CA ASN A 222 -9.11 -18.20 3.31
C ASN A 222 -9.11 -16.90 4.14
N GLY A 223 -10.23 -16.62 4.81
CA GLY A 223 -10.44 -15.41 5.61
C GLY A 223 -10.84 -14.16 4.81
N ASN A 224 -10.94 -14.26 3.47
CA ASN A 224 -11.36 -13.15 2.62
C ASN A 224 -12.87 -13.23 2.35
N SER A 225 -13.55 -12.08 2.38
CA SER A 225 -14.94 -11.96 1.99
C SER A 225 -15.09 -11.97 0.47
N TYR A 226 -16.02 -12.79 0.00
CA TYR A 226 -16.42 -12.89 -1.39
C TYR A 226 -17.91 -12.60 -1.52
N ILE A 227 -18.29 -11.82 -2.52
CA ILE A 227 -19.68 -11.44 -2.80
C ILE A 227 -20.14 -12.00 -4.15
N PRO A 228 -21.45 -12.27 -4.33
CA PRO A 228 -22.00 -12.69 -5.62
C PRO A 228 -21.71 -11.67 -6.73
N ILE A 229 -21.42 -12.14 -7.94
CA ILE A 229 -21.16 -11.25 -9.08
C ILE A 229 -22.39 -10.42 -9.46
N ASP A 230 -23.61 -10.96 -9.28
CA ASP A 230 -24.86 -10.24 -9.52
C ASP A 230 -24.96 -8.96 -8.69
N LEU A 231 -24.35 -8.92 -7.50
CA LEU A 231 -24.27 -7.70 -6.70
C LEU A 231 -23.36 -6.65 -7.35
N VAL A 232 -22.26 -7.07 -7.96
CA VAL A 232 -21.33 -6.20 -8.67
C VAL A 232 -22.03 -5.56 -9.86
N ASP A 233 -22.79 -6.37 -10.62
CA ASP A 233 -23.58 -5.90 -11.77
C ASP A 233 -24.66 -4.91 -11.33
N ARG A 234 -25.35 -5.16 -10.21
CA ARG A 234 -26.33 -4.22 -9.63
C ARG A 234 -25.73 -2.91 -9.18
N LEU A 235 -24.44 -2.89 -8.83
CA LEU A 235 -23.70 -1.67 -8.50
C LEU A 235 -23.19 -0.94 -9.75
N GLY A 236 -23.40 -1.48 -10.96
CA GLY A 236 -22.93 -0.89 -12.21
C GLY A 236 -21.42 -0.93 -12.39
N ILE A 237 -20.73 -1.85 -11.70
CA ILE A 237 -19.28 -1.92 -11.69
C ILE A 237 -18.77 -2.69 -12.91
N ASP A 238 -17.98 -2.01 -13.74
CA ASP A 238 -17.31 -2.61 -14.89
C ASP A 238 -15.98 -3.29 -14.50
N LEU A 239 -16.06 -4.59 -14.21
CA LEU A 239 -14.90 -5.40 -13.84
C LEU A 239 -13.83 -5.51 -14.94
N THR A 240 -14.08 -5.08 -16.18
CA THR A 240 -13.06 -5.11 -17.25
C THR A 240 -11.96 -4.07 -17.04
N GLN A 241 -12.19 -3.07 -16.18
CA GLN A 241 -11.20 -2.06 -15.81
C GLN A 241 -10.12 -2.59 -14.85
N LEU A 242 -10.32 -3.77 -14.25
CA LEU A 242 -9.31 -4.40 -13.41
C LEU A 242 -8.32 -5.21 -14.26
N ALA A 243 -7.03 -5.03 -13.98
CA ALA A 243 -5.96 -5.83 -14.60
C ALA A 243 -6.17 -7.34 -14.40
N ARG A 244 -6.73 -7.75 -13.25
CA ARG A 244 -7.10 -9.13 -12.95
C ARG A 244 -8.26 -9.19 -11.97
N VAL A 245 -9.17 -10.13 -12.21
CA VAL A 245 -10.30 -10.42 -11.30
C VAL A 245 -10.30 -11.90 -10.96
N ILE A 246 -10.18 -12.22 -9.67
CA ILE A 246 -10.33 -13.60 -9.20
C ILE A 246 -11.80 -13.92 -9.03
N ARG A 247 -12.26 -14.91 -9.81
CA ARG A 247 -13.61 -15.45 -9.76
C ARG A 247 -13.58 -16.87 -9.22
N ILE A 248 -14.50 -17.16 -8.31
CA ILE A 248 -14.75 -18.54 -7.87
C ILE A 248 -16.19 -18.91 -8.18
N ARG A 249 -16.42 -20.15 -8.62
CA ARG A 249 -17.77 -20.69 -8.78
C ARG A 249 -18.08 -21.61 -7.59
N TYR A 250 -19.23 -21.40 -6.98
CA TYR A 250 -19.72 -22.19 -5.84
C TYR A 250 -21.24 -22.30 -5.90
N ASN A 251 -21.78 -23.53 -5.87
CA ASN A 251 -23.22 -23.80 -6.01
C ASN A 251 -23.86 -23.05 -7.20
N ASN A 252 -23.20 -23.09 -8.36
CA ASN A 252 -23.59 -22.40 -9.60
C ASN A 252 -23.63 -20.86 -9.54
N ILE A 253 -23.19 -20.23 -8.44
CA ILE A 253 -23.02 -18.78 -8.32
C ILE A 253 -21.56 -18.43 -8.49
N VAL A 254 -21.26 -17.34 -9.21
CA VAL A 254 -19.92 -16.78 -9.33
C VAL A 254 -19.74 -15.71 -8.28
N TYR A 255 -18.60 -15.75 -7.59
CA TYR A 255 -18.24 -14.78 -6.56
C TYR A 255 -16.91 -14.10 -6.88
N ILE A 256 -16.77 -12.85 -6.44
CA ILE A 256 -15.52 -12.09 -6.48
C ILE A 256 -15.12 -11.63 -5.09
N LYS A 257 -13.85 -11.30 -4.90
CA LYS A 257 -13.34 -10.81 -3.62
C LYS A 257 -13.85 -9.38 -3.37
N ALA A 258 -14.40 -9.13 -2.18
CA ALA A 258 -15.05 -7.87 -1.88
C ALA A 258 -14.08 -6.67 -1.88
N ILE A 259 -12.82 -6.87 -1.46
CA ILE A 259 -11.81 -5.80 -1.43
C ILE A 259 -11.48 -5.23 -2.81
N ASP A 260 -11.71 -5.99 -3.89
CA ASP A 260 -11.43 -5.53 -5.26
C ASP A 260 -12.41 -4.41 -5.68
N LEU A 261 -13.58 -4.31 -5.02
CA LEU A 261 -14.53 -3.22 -5.27
C LEU A 261 -14.02 -1.85 -4.80
N ARG A 262 -12.97 -1.81 -3.97
CA ARG A 262 -12.31 -0.56 -3.56
C ARG A 262 -11.81 0.25 -4.77
N ASN A 263 -11.35 -0.43 -5.82
CA ASN A 263 -10.89 0.19 -7.07
C ASN A 263 -12.03 0.86 -7.85
N PHE A 264 -13.28 0.65 -7.43
CA PHE A 264 -14.49 1.27 -7.99
C PHE A 264 -15.20 2.15 -6.96
N GLY A 265 -14.51 2.53 -5.87
CA GLY A 265 -15.05 3.48 -4.89
C GLY A 265 -15.95 2.92 -3.85
N ILE A 266 -16.10 1.60 -3.85
CA ILE A 266 -16.87 0.95 -2.82
C ILE A 266 -15.99 0.85 -1.59
N ALA A 267 -16.42 1.54 -0.55
CA ALA A 267 -15.95 1.36 0.80
C ALA A 267 -16.22 -0.10 1.23
N VAL A 268 -15.18 -0.82 1.66
CA VAL A 268 -15.28 -2.21 2.11
C VAL A 268 -14.83 -2.25 3.56
N SER A 269 -15.59 -2.88 4.44
CA SER A 269 -15.15 -3.18 5.79
C SER A 269 -15.72 -4.51 6.30
N TRP A 270 -15.30 -4.91 7.49
CA TRP A 270 -15.66 -6.19 8.08
C TRP A 270 -16.25 -6.01 9.47
N ASP A 271 -17.47 -6.53 9.65
CA ASP A 271 -18.15 -6.63 10.93
C ASP A 271 -17.88 -8.02 11.53
N ASN A 272 -16.93 -8.05 12.48
CA ASN A 272 -16.52 -9.27 13.17
C ASN A 272 -17.67 -9.97 13.92
N PRO A 273 -18.41 -9.29 14.83
CA PRO A 273 -19.53 -9.91 15.55
C PRO A 273 -20.54 -10.63 14.66
N ASN A 274 -20.91 -10.01 13.53
CA ASN A 274 -21.94 -10.55 12.64
C ASN A 274 -21.39 -11.37 11.47
N ARG A 275 -20.06 -11.56 11.39
CA ARG A 275 -19.36 -12.21 10.26
C ARG A 275 -19.90 -11.70 8.92
N THR A 276 -19.89 -10.38 8.76
CA THR A 276 -20.58 -9.68 7.66
C THR A 276 -19.63 -8.75 6.96
N VAL A 277 -19.58 -8.83 5.63
CA VAL A 277 -18.91 -7.81 4.82
C VAL A 277 -19.84 -6.60 4.70
N VAL A 278 -19.31 -5.42 4.95
CA VAL A 278 -20.04 -4.15 4.87
C VAL A 278 -19.51 -3.38 3.67
N LEU A 279 -20.42 -3.04 2.76
CA LEU A 279 -20.16 -2.24 1.58
C LEU A 279 -20.85 -0.89 1.73
N ARG A 280 -20.16 0.19 1.34
CA ARG A 280 -20.76 1.52 1.20
C ARG A 280 -20.55 1.98 -0.24
N SER A 281 -21.63 2.00 -1.02
CA SER A 281 -21.63 2.46 -2.41
C SER A 281 -22.07 3.92 -2.57
N ILE A 282 -22.73 4.49 -1.56
CA ILE A 282 -23.15 5.91 -1.57
C ILE A 282 -22.04 6.86 -1.10
N SER A 283 -20.78 6.49 -1.21
CA SER A 283 -19.71 7.44 -0.88
C SER A 283 -19.75 8.57 -1.91
N ARG A 284 -20.07 9.77 -1.44
CA ARG A 284 -20.17 10.99 -2.26
C ARG A 284 -18.85 11.36 -2.96
N LEU A 285 -17.75 10.71 -2.58
CA LEU A 285 -16.38 11.08 -2.93
C LEU A 285 -15.85 10.36 -4.17
N TYR A 286 -16.41 9.21 -4.51
CA TYR A 286 -15.85 8.38 -5.59
C TYR A 286 -16.54 8.53 -6.94
N ASN A 287 -17.68 9.21 -7.00
CA ASN A 287 -18.24 9.62 -8.28
C ASN A 287 -17.38 10.79 -8.84
N ASP A 288 -16.25 10.44 -9.45
CA ASP A 288 -15.44 11.20 -10.42
C ASP A 288 -14.56 12.37 -9.92
N GLN A 289 -14.18 12.43 -8.64
CA GLN A 289 -13.45 13.61 -8.10
C GLN A 289 -12.20 13.35 -7.25
N ILE A 290 -11.88 12.11 -6.86
CA ILE A 290 -10.72 11.86 -5.96
C ILE A 290 -9.37 12.17 -6.62
N ASP A 291 -9.33 12.19 -7.96
CA ASP A 291 -8.16 12.50 -8.76
C ASP A 291 -8.09 13.97 -9.20
N ARG A 292 -9.09 14.80 -8.92
CA ARG A 292 -9.09 16.20 -9.38
C ARG A 292 -8.30 17.10 -8.44
N ILE A 293 -7.38 17.87 -9.01
CA ILE A 293 -6.59 18.86 -8.26
C ILE A 293 -7.45 20.07 -7.88
N MET A 294 -8.32 20.53 -8.78
CA MET A 294 -9.28 21.59 -8.49
C MET A 294 -10.57 21.02 -7.89
N GLY A 295 -11.09 21.66 -6.85
CA GLY A 295 -12.29 21.23 -6.13
C GLY A 295 -12.19 21.48 -4.63
N GLY A 296 -13.26 21.15 -3.91
CA GLY A 296 -13.26 21.21 -2.45
C GLY A 296 -12.75 19.90 -1.86
N GLY A 297 -11.87 19.98 -0.85
CA GLY A 297 -11.62 18.84 0.02
C GLY A 297 -12.81 18.60 0.97
N TYR A 298 -12.81 17.46 1.64
CA TYR A 298 -13.91 16.97 2.47
C TYR A 298 -13.51 16.75 3.93
N THR A 299 -12.22 16.68 4.23
CA THR A 299 -11.77 16.38 5.58
C THR A 299 -11.74 17.60 6.48
N THR A 300 -11.97 17.36 7.77
CA THR A 300 -11.76 18.36 8.81
C THR A 300 -10.29 18.46 9.17
N GLU A 301 -9.90 19.58 9.75
CA GLU A 301 -8.54 19.79 10.28
C GLU A 301 -8.13 18.68 11.26
N VAL A 302 -9.04 18.28 12.14
CA VAL A 302 -8.79 17.19 13.11
C VAL A 302 -8.51 15.86 12.41
N GLN A 303 -9.26 15.53 11.35
CA GLN A 303 -9.03 14.31 10.58
C GLN A 303 -7.66 14.32 9.89
N MET A 304 -7.25 15.46 9.31
CA MET A 304 -5.91 15.63 8.73
C MET A 304 -4.80 15.47 9.77
N ILE A 305 -4.97 16.05 10.96
CA ILE A 305 -4.01 15.92 12.07
C ILE A 305 -3.91 14.48 12.55
N VAL A 306 -5.04 13.76 12.70
CA VAL A 306 -5.03 12.34 13.10
C VAL A 306 -4.33 11.49 12.04
N PHE A 307 -4.58 11.74 10.76
CA PHE A 307 -3.90 11.06 9.67
C PHE A 307 -2.39 11.28 9.71
N LEU A 308 -1.95 12.54 9.86
CA LEU A 308 -0.53 12.89 9.97
C LEU A 308 0.14 12.22 11.17
N LYS A 309 -0.50 12.24 12.35
CA LYS A 309 0.00 11.60 13.58
C LYS A 309 0.13 10.08 13.47
N SER A 310 -0.62 9.44 12.58
CA SER A 310 -0.54 7.99 12.41
C SER A 310 0.81 7.52 11.86
N GLU A 311 1.54 8.41 11.16
CA GLU A 311 2.87 8.13 10.63
C GLU A 311 3.96 8.98 11.27
N ASN A 312 3.64 10.21 11.71
CA ASN A 312 4.56 11.10 12.43
C ASN A 312 3.87 11.73 13.65
N PRO A 313 3.96 11.10 14.84
CA PRO A 313 3.34 11.61 16.06
C PRO A 313 3.79 13.02 16.47
N ASP A 314 5.03 13.41 16.15
CA ASP A 314 5.63 14.68 16.53
C ASP A 314 5.31 15.82 15.56
N ALA A 315 4.76 15.52 14.38
CA ALA A 315 4.52 16.51 13.33
C ALA A 315 3.72 17.73 13.81
N PRO A 316 2.64 17.59 14.63
CA PRO A 316 1.88 18.75 15.11
C PRO A 316 2.59 19.58 16.18
N ASN A 317 3.65 19.07 16.81
CA ASN A 317 4.51 19.89 17.67
C ASN A 317 5.44 20.78 16.82
N GLN A 318 5.90 20.25 15.69
CA GLN A 318 6.80 20.95 14.77
C GLN A 318 6.05 21.93 13.86
N PHE A 319 4.86 21.57 13.38
CA PHE A 319 4.03 22.35 12.47
C PHE A 319 2.56 22.37 12.93
N PRO A 320 2.23 23.09 14.02
CA PRO A 320 0.92 23.01 14.67
C PRO A 320 -0.25 23.41 13.76
N GLU A 321 -0.06 24.41 12.91
CA GLU A 321 -1.14 24.96 12.06
C GLU A 321 -1.19 24.33 10.66
N ILE A 322 -0.38 23.29 10.36
CA ILE A 322 -0.19 22.83 8.97
C ILE A 322 -1.50 22.41 8.29
N ALA A 323 -2.35 21.65 8.97
CA ALA A 323 -3.63 21.21 8.43
C ALA A 323 -4.58 22.39 8.17
N LYS A 324 -4.62 23.36 9.08
CA LYS A 324 -5.41 24.58 8.94
C LYS A 324 -4.93 25.44 7.77
N LEU A 325 -3.62 25.58 7.61
CA LEU A 325 -3.01 26.34 6.51
C LEU A 325 -3.38 25.73 5.15
N TYR A 326 -3.24 24.41 4.98
CA TYR A 326 -3.63 23.74 3.74
C TYR A 326 -5.10 23.97 3.39
N ARG A 327 -6.01 23.85 4.37
CA ARG A 327 -7.43 24.12 4.14
C ARG A 327 -7.67 25.57 3.73
N ARG A 328 -7.08 26.52 4.44
CA ARG A 328 -7.29 27.96 4.20
C ARG A 328 -6.74 28.40 2.85
N GLU A 329 -5.46 28.14 2.58
CA GLU A 329 -4.80 28.59 1.35
C GLU A 329 -5.43 27.93 0.11
N ALA A 330 -5.73 26.62 0.18
CA ALA A 330 -6.31 25.91 -0.96
C ALA A 330 -7.77 26.32 -1.23
N MET A 331 -8.57 26.60 -0.19
CA MET A 331 -9.94 27.10 -0.36
C MET A 331 -9.99 28.43 -1.10
N VAL A 332 -9.04 29.34 -0.84
CA VAL A 332 -8.95 30.63 -1.55
C VAL A 332 -8.70 30.44 -3.03
N GLU A 333 -7.86 29.46 -3.39
CA GLU A 333 -7.48 29.21 -4.78
C GLU A 333 -8.38 28.20 -5.51
N GLY A 334 -9.28 27.51 -4.79
CA GLY A 334 -10.14 26.45 -5.31
C GLY A 334 -9.43 25.11 -5.51
N VAL A 335 -8.27 24.92 -4.89
CA VAL A 335 -7.51 23.66 -4.92
C VAL A 335 -8.05 22.71 -3.86
N ASN A 336 -8.08 21.42 -4.19
CA ASN A 336 -8.50 20.38 -3.25
C ASN A 336 -7.45 20.23 -2.15
N TYR A 337 -7.78 20.70 -0.94
CA TYR A 337 -6.88 20.66 0.20
C TYR A 337 -6.52 19.25 0.66
N ASP A 338 -7.37 18.24 0.42
CA ASP A 338 -7.04 16.85 0.78
C ASP A 338 -5.93 16.31 -0.14
N VAL A 339 -6.02 16.61 -1.44
CA VAL A 339 -4.99 16.25 -2.43
C VAL A 339 -3.67 16.93 -2.10
N ALA A 340 -3.69 18.26 -1.91
CA ALA A 340 -2.48 19.02 -1.60
C ALA A 340 -1.83 18.57 -0.27
N PHE A 341 -2.65 18.27 0.75
CA PHE A 341 -2.14 17.76 2.02
C PHE A 341 -1.55 16.35 1.89
N CYS A 342 -2.21 15.45 1.16
CA CYS A 342 -1.68 14.10 0.92
C CYS A 342 -0.41 14.12 0.06
N GLN A 343 -0.33 15.02 -0.93
CA GLN A 343 0.90 15.25 -1.67
C GLN A 343 2.02 15.75 -0.76
N MET A 344 1.74 16.68 0.15
CA MET A 344 2.71 17.10 1.17
C MET A 344 3.18 15.92 2.04
N CYS A 345 2.26 15.06 2.48
CA CYS A 345 2.64 13.86 3.24
C CYS A 345 3.57 12.95 2.43
N LEU A 346 3.37 12.84 1.12
CA LEU A 346 4.24 12.07 0.23
C LEU A 346 5.63 12.72 0.10
N GLU A 347 5.67 14.01 -0.22
CA GLU A 347 6.90 14.79 -0.49
C GLU A 347 7.81 14.91 0.75
N THR A 348 7.20 15.06 1.92
CA THR A 348 7.92 15.32 3.17
C THR A 348 8.07 14.09 4.05
N ASP A 349 7.61 12.92 3.60
CA ASP A 349 7.51 11.71 4.42
C ASP A 349 6.75 12.01 5.73
N PHE A 350 5.54 12.56 5.60
CA PHE A 350 4.69 12.98 6.71
C PHE A 350 5.37 14.00 7.64
N LEU A 351 6.03 15.01 7.07
CA LEU A 351 6.82 16.05 7.78
C LEU A 351 8.01 15.52 8.58
N LYS A 352 8.48 14.29 8.32
CA LYS A 352 9.74 13.80 8.89
C LYS A 352 10.94 14.41 8.18
N PHE A 353 10.78 14.72 6.89
CA PHE A 353 11.85 15.10 5.97
C PHE A 353 12.96 14.03 5.94
N GLY A 354 14.02 14.27 5.16
CA GLY A 354 15.15 13.35 5.07
C GLY A 354 15.78 13.26 3.69
N GLY A 355 15.18 13.93 2.71
CA GLY A 355 15.83 14.26 1.45
C GLY A 355 16.64 15.55 1.55
N ILE A 356 16.74 16.26 0.42
CA ILE A 356 17.50 17.52 0.31
C ILE A 356 16.78 18.67 1.04
N VAL A 357 15.44 18.64 1.05
CA VAL A 357 14.61 19.65 1.72
C VAL A 357 14.60 19.44 3.23
N LYS A 358 14.83 20.54 3.97
CA LYS A 358 14.84 20.57 5.43
C LYS A 358 13.55 21.19 5.97
N PRO A 359 13.19 20.88 7.24
CA PRO A 359 12.02 21.49 7.87
C PRO A 359 12.06 23.02 7.92
N SER A 360 13.25 23.62 8.01
CA SER A 360 13.46 25.07 8.06
C SER A 360 13.23 25.77 6.73
N ASP A 361 13.18 25.04 5.62
CA ASP A 361 12.98 25.61 4.28
C ASP A 361 11.50 25.90 4.03
N TYR A 362 10.60 25.36 4.87
CA TYR A 362 9.14 25.43 4.72
C TYR A 362 8.64 25.02 3.32
N ASN A 363 9.42 24.21 2.60
CA ASN A 363 9.09 23.72 1.28
C ASN A 363 8.40 22.36 1.41
N PHE A 364 7.08 22.37 1.42
CA PHE A 364 6.27 21.18 1.67
C PHE A 364 5.97 20.34 0.43
N ALA A 365 6.49 20.74 -0.73
CA ALA A 365 6.14 20.14 -2.02
C ALA A 365 7.36 19.86 -2.92
N GLY A 366 8.58 20.00 -2.38
CA GLY A 366 9.82 19.77 -3.14
C GLY A 366 10.07 20.79 -4.25
N LEU A 367 9.54 22.00 -4.14
CA LEU A 367 9.65 23.02 -5.20
C LEU A 367 11.10 23.44 -5.43
N GLY A 368 11.48 23.59 -6.69
CA GLY A 368 12.80 24.14 -7.08
C GLY A 368 12.77 25.64 -7.32
N THR A 369 13.94 26.27 -7.43
CA THR A 369 14.07 27.66 -7.90
C THR A 369 14.09 27.76 -9.43
N VAL A 370 14.12 28.98 -9.98
CA VAL A 370 14.32 29.21 -11.42
C VAL A 370 15.73 28.82 -11.89
N GLY A 371 16.71 28.77 -10.96
CA GLY A 371 18.11 28.45 -11.24
C GLY A 371 18.39 27.00 -11.68
N GLY A 372 17.40 26.12 -11.59
CA GLY A 372 17.50 24.72 -12.03
C GLY A 372 17.75 23.71 -10.92
N SER A 373 18.09 22.47 -11.30
CA SER A 373 17.93 21.23 -10.52
C SER A 373 18.78 21.08 -9.25
N SER A 374 19.67 22.02 -8.93
CA SER A 374 20.52 21.96 -7.72
C SER A 374 20.02 22.83 -6.57
N GLU A 375 19.02 23.69 -6.80
CA GLU A 375 18.51 24.61 -5.80
C GLU A 375 17.05 24.32 -5.45
N ILE A 376 16.83 23.99 -4.18
CA ILE A 376 15.49 23.90 -3.60
C ILE A 376 15.00 25.31 -3.25
N ALA A 377 13.71 25.57 -3.46
CA ALA A 377 13.08 26.78 -2.95
C ALA A 377 13.00 26.71 -1.41
N ALA A 378 13.10 27.87 -0.77
CA ALA A 378 12.86 28.05 0.65
C ALA A 378 11.98 29.29 0.85
N PHE A 379 11.10 29.23 1.85
CA PHE A 379 10.10 30.26 2.11
C PHE A 379 10.32 30.87 3.49
N ALA A 380 9.83 32.08 3.75
CA ALA A 380 10.05 32.73 5.05
C ALA A 380 9.20 32.12 6.16
N THR A 381 8.03 31.57 5.81
CA THR A 381 7.06 31.05 6.78
C THR A 381 6.38 29.77 6.28
N THR A 382 5.78 29.03 7.21
CA THR A 382 4.93 27.87 6.89
C THR A 382 3.76 28.24 5.99
N GLU A 383 3.14 29.41 6.21
CA GLU A 383 2.05 29.92 5.39
C GLU A 383 2.48 30.16 3.95
N GLU A 384 3.61 30.83 3.75
CA GLU A 384 4.16 31.12 2.42
C GLU A 384 4.52 29.84 1.67
N GLY A 385 5.12 28.86 2.34
CA GLY A 385 5.44 27.56 1.75
C GLY A 385 4.20 26.75 1.35
N VAL A 386 3.14 26.77 2.17
CA VAL A 386 1.85 26.16 1.79
C VAL A 386 1.24 26.93 0.61
N ARG A 387 1.26 28.26 0.62
CA ARG A 387 0.74 29.09 -0.49
C ARG A 387 1.47 28.77 -1.79
N ALA A 388 2.79 28.68 -1.79
CA ALA A 388 3.57 28.32 -2.97
C ALA A 388 3.18 26.95 -3.52
N HIS A 389 3.00 25.95 -2.66
CA HIS A 389 2.51 24.63 -3.07
C HIS A 389 1.14 24.72 -3.74
N ILE A 390 0.18 25.41 -3.11
CA ILE A 390 -1.17 25.58 -3.67
C ILE A 390 -1.14 26.30 -5.02
N GLN A 391 -0.32 27.33 -5.16
CA GLN A 391 -0.12 28.06 -6.41
C GLN A 391 0.42 27.15 -7.52
N HIS A 392 1.41 26.32 -7.21
CA HIS A 392 1.99 25.37 -8.17
C HIS A 392 0.93 24.36 -8.64
N LEU A 393 0.14 23.81 -7.71
CA LEU A 393 -0.96 22.89 -8.07
C LEU A 393 -2.02 23.55 -8.94
N LYS A 394 -2.44 24.78 -8.60
CA LYS A 394 -3.36 25.55 -9.42
C LYS A 394 -2.78 25.84 -10.81
N ALA A 395 -1.48 26.13 -10.89
CA ALA A 395 -0.80 26.34 -12.15
C ALA A 395 -0.91 25.12 -13.06
N TYR A 396 -0.62 23.93 -12.52
CA TYR A 396 -0.76 22.67 -13.25
C TYR A 396 -2.21 22.38 -13.64
N ALA A 397 -3.17 22.66 -12.77
CA ALA A 397 -4.52 22.12 -12.92
C ALA A 397 -5.47 22.98 -13.76
N THR A 398 -5.25 24.29 -13.87
CA THR A 398 -6.20 25.19 -14.54
C THR A 398 -5.56 26.44 -15.14
N HIS A 399 -6.30 27.11 -16.02
CA HIS A 399 -5.97 28.42 -16.59
C HIS A 399 -6.55 29.59 -15.77
N GLU A 400 -7.37 29.31 -14.75
CA GLU A 400 -7.95 30.36 -13.90
C GLU A 400 -6.86 31.20 -13.20
N PRO A 401 -7.02 32.53 -13.14
CA PRO A 401 -6.04 33.41 -12.51
C PRO A 401 -5.87 33.10 -11.01
N ILE A 402 -4.70 33.42 -10.47
CA ILE A 402 -4.43 33.33 -9.04
C ILE A 402 -5.13 34.45 -8.28
N VAL A 403 -5.59 34.15 -7.06
CA VAL A 403 -6.27 35.14 -6.21
C VAL A 403 -5.26 35.88 -5.34
N GLN A 404 -4.27 35.17 -4.79
CA GLN A 404 -3.25 35.74 -3.90
C GLN A 404 -1.97 36.14 -4.65
N GLU A 405 -1.13 36.94 -3.98
CA GLU A 405 0.21 37.30 -4.46
C GLU A 405 1.05 36.04 -4.73
N ILE A 406 1.74 36.01 -5.88
CA ILE A 406 2.55 34.87 -6.32
C ILE A 406 3.83 34.80 -5.48
N VAL A 407 4.02 33.66 -4.81
CA VAL A 407 5.21 33.34 -4.01
C VAL A 407 5.93 32.09 -4.53
N ASP A 408 5.27 31.27 -5.36
CA ASP A 408 5.91 30.18 -6.08
C ASP A 408 6.91 30.73 -7.13
N PRO A 409 8.23 30.49 -6.96
CA PRO A 409 9.25 31.03 -7.85
C PRO A 409 9.12 30.56 -9.31
N ARG A 410 8.42 29.44 -9.52
CA ARG A 410 8.29 28.79 -10.84
C ARG A 410 6.93 29.01 -11.48
N PHE A 411 6.01 29.71 -10.82
CA PHE A 411 4.62 29.84 -11.25
C PHE A 411 4.47 30.26 -12.72
N ASP A 412 5.21 31.29 -13.14
CA ASP A 412 5.14 31.85 -14.49
C ASP A 412 5.79 30.97 -15.58
N TYR A 413 6.56 29.95 -15.18
CA TYR A 413 7.25 29.03 -16.09
C TYR A 413 6.45 27.74 -16.32
N ILE A 414 5.34 27.55 -15.63
CA ILE A 414 4.47 26.39 -15.76
C ILE A 414 3.50 26.64 -16.90
N THR A 415 3.42 25.71 -17.84
CA THR A 415 2.32 25.72 -18.82
C THR A 415 1.01 25.46 -18.06
N ARG A 416 0.19 26.50 -17.96
CA ARG A 416 -1.05 26.47 -17.18
C ARG A 416 -2.01 25.38 -17.67
N GLY A 417 -2.69 24.69 -16.75
CA GLY A 417 -3.71 23.68 -17.09
C GLY A 417 -3.19 22.39 -17.73
N VAL A 418 -1.86 22.14 -17.70
CA VAL A 418 -1.23 20.97 -18.32
C VAL A 418 -1.56 19.63 -17.63
N ALA A 419 -1.97 19.66 -16.36
CA ALA A 419 -2.30 18.47 -15.56
C ALA A 419 -3.53 18.71 -14.66
N PRO A 420 -4.75 18.67 -15.20
CA PRO A 420 -5.98 18.85 -14.40
C PRO A 420 -6.26 17.74 -13.37
N SER A 421 -5.74 16.53 -13.64
CA SER A 421 -5.85 15.36 -12.78
C SER A 421 -4.51 15.07 -12.10
N VAL A 422 -4.56 14.56 -10.86
CA VAL A 422 -3.42 14.11 -10.06
C VAL A 422 -2.61 13.05 -10.78
N PHE A 423 -3.24 12.19 -11.59
CA PHE A 423 -2.53 11.20 -12.42
C PHE A 423 -1.59 11.86 -13.44
N SER A 424 -1.94 13.05 -13.93
CA SER A 424 -1.12 13.79 -14.90
C SER A 424 0.10 14.47 -14.27
N LEU A 425 0.25 14.43 -12.94
CA LEU A 425 1.45 14.92 -12.25
C LEU A 425 2.65 13.97 -12.44
N GLY A 426 2.41 12.69 -12.70
CA GLY A 426 3.47 11.76 -13.09
C GLY A 426 4.13 12.19 -14.41
N GLY A 427 5.46 12.20 -14.44
CA GLY A 427 6.27 12.70 -15.55
C GLY A 427 6.31 14.23 -15.71
N ARG A 428 5.63 15.00 -14.85
CA ARG A 428 5.63 16.48 -14.91
C ARG A 428 6.09 17.11 -13.60
N TRP A 429 5.45 16.72 -12.49
CA TRP A 429 5.86 17.10 -11.14
C TRP A 429 6.98 16.20 -10.63
N SER A 430 6.79 14.87 -10.78
CA SER A 430 7.74 13.83 -10.40
C SER A 430 8.08 12.98 -11.61
N ASP A 431 9.30 12.45 -11.68
CA ASP A 431 9.72 11.47 -12.69
C ASP A 431 9.10 10.07 -12.47
N ASP A 432 8.50 9.83 -11.30
CA ASP A 432 7.76 8.61 -11.00
C ASP A 432 6.44 8.55 -11.79
N PRO A 433 6.25 7.58 -12.71
CA PRO A 433 5.00 7.44 -13.46
C PRO A 433 3.81 7.08 -12.55
N GLN A 434 4.04 6.51 -11.37
CA GLN A 434 3.01 6.15 -10.39
C GLN A 434 2.78 7.24 -9.33
N TYR A 435 3.38 8.43 -9.49
CA TYR A 435 3.29 9.51 -8.51
C TYR A 435 1.83 9.86 -8.17
N GLY A 436 0.98 9.99 -9.19
CA GLY A 436 -0.44 10.29 -9.00
C GLY A 436 -1.19 9.15 -8.26
N ASP A 437 -0.89 7.89 -8.58
CA ASP A 437 -1.46 6.73 -7.89
C ASP A 437 -1.11 6.73 -6.40
N ARG A 438 0.12 7.13 -6.05
CA ARG A 438 0.56 7.24 -4.65
C ARG A 438 -0.19 8.32 -3.88
N ILE A 439 -0.41 9.49 -4.50
CA ILE A 439 -1.23 10.55 -3.91
C ILE A 439 -2.66 10.05 -3.69
N VAL A 440 -3.27 9.45 -4.71
CA VAL A 440 -4.65 8.91 -4.60
C VAL A 440 -4.74 7.81 -3.54
N ALA A 441 -3.72 6.96 -3.39
CA ALA A 441 -3.66 5.97 -2.32
C ALA A 441 -3.66 6.61 -0.93
N LEU A 442 -2.92 7.71 -0.74
CA LEU A 442 -2.93 8.48 0.51
C LEU A 442 -4.27 9.18 0.76
N VAL A 443 -4.88 9.79 -0.26
CA VAL A 443 -6.22 10.42 -0.14
C VAL A 443 -7.27 9.38 0.26
N ARG A 444 -7.25 8.19 -0.36
CA ARG A 444 -8.13 7.09 0.03
C ARG A 444 -7.92 6.67 1.48
N ARG A 445 -6.66 6.52 1.91
CA ARG A 445 -6.34 6.16 3.29
C ARG A 445 -6.84 7.22 4.28
N LEU A 446 -6.65 8.50 3.95
CA LEU A 446 -7.19 9.62 4.72
C LEU A 446 -8.72 9.54 4.84
N TYR A 447 -9.43 9.24 3.75
CA TYR A 447 -10.89 9.12 3.73
C TYR A 447 -11.41 7.89 4.49
N GLU A 448 -10.73 6.75 4.38
CA GLU A 448 -11.04 5.53 5.14
C GLU A 448 -10.87 5.77 6.64
N MET A 449 -9.75 6.37 7.05
CA MET A 449 -9.51 6.74 8.45
C MET A 449 -10.51 7.79 8.96
N SER A 450 -11.02 8.63 8.06
CA SER A 450 -12.03 9.66 8.34
C SER A 450 -13.47 9.12 8.34
N GLY A 451 -13.68 7.85 7.98
CA GLY A 451 -15.00 7.21 7.87
C GLY A 451 -15.84 7.68 6.67
N LEU A 452 -15.21 8.38 5.74
CA LEU A 452 -15.80 8.88 4.50
C LEU A 452 -15.82 7.81 3.39
N LEU A 453 -14.89 6.85 3.48
CA LEU A 453 -14.83 5.61 2.71
C LEU A 453 -14.83 4.38 3.62
#